data_AF-A0A2N1VU25-F1
#
_entry.id   AF-A0A2N1VU25-F1
#
_cell.length_a   1.000
_cell.length_b   1.000
_cell.length_c   1.000
_cell.angle_alpha   90.00
_cell.angle_beta   90.00
_cell.angle_gamma   90.00
#
_symmetry.space_group_name_H-M   'P 1'
#
loop_
_entity.id
_entity.type
_entity.pdbx_description
1 polymer ?
#
loop_
_entity_poly.entity_id
_entity_poly.type
_entity_poly.pdbx_seq_one_letter_code
_entity_poly.pdbx_strand_id
1 'polypeptide(L)' 'MAQKYYELIEFLKSLEPDVMKFYEKGQSAAGTRLRKGLSELKKMAQDIRNDVQNIKTERKTN' A
#
# COMPACT_ATOMS: atom_id res chain seq x y z
N MET A 1 11.50 -11.74 -8.33
CA MET A 1 10.94 -10.39 -8.12
C MET A 1 9.68 -10.55 -7.28
N ALA A 2 9.61 -9.93 -6.09
CA ALA A 2 8.53 -10.19 -5.14
C ALA A 2 7.19 -9.65 -5.67
N GLN A 3 6.34 -10.51 -6.21
CA GLN A 3 5.03 -10.18 -6.79
C GLN A 3 4.23 -9.16 -5.93
N LYS A 4 4.22 -9.35 -4.61
CA LYS A 4 3.57 -8.47 -3.63
C LYS A 4 4.07 -7.01 -3.66
N TYR A 5 5.35 -6.80 -3.97
CA TYR A 5 5.93 -5.46 -4.09
C TYR A 5 5.40 -4.71 -5.32
N TYR A 6 5.24 -5.41 -6.46
CA TYR A 6 4.65 -4.80 -7.66
C TYR A 6 3.18 -4.46 -7.44
N GLU A 7 2.43 -5.34 -6.78
CA GLU A 7 1.03 -5.08 -6.41
C GLU A 7 0.90 -3.83 -5.52
N LEU A 8 1.83 -3.64 -4.58
CA LEU A 8 1.88 -2.43 -3.74
C LEU A 8 2.08 -1.16 -4.59
N ILE A 9 3.00 -1.19 -5.56
CA ILE A 9 3.27 -0.05 -6.46
C ILE A 9 2.05 0.25 -7.33
N GLU A 10 1.45 -0.76 -7.95
CA GLU A 10 0.28 -0.57 -8.82
C GLU A 10 -0.91 -0.06 -8.02
N PHE A 11 -1.10 -0.55 -6.80
CA PHE A 11 -2.12 -0.01 -5.90
C PHE A 11 -1.85 1.46 -5.56
N LEU A 12 -0.61 1.83 -5.24
CA LEU A 12 -0.25 3.24 -4.97
C LEU A 12 -0.54 4.15 -6.18
N LYS A 13 -0.16 3.73 -7.38
CA LYS A 13 -0.46 4.47 -8.62
C LYS A 13 -1.97 4.63 -8.83
N SER A 14 -2.77 3.62 -8.49
CA SER A 14 -4.22 3.69 -8.62
C SER A 14 -4.86 4.80 -7.77
N LEU A 15 -4.17 5.29 -6.72
CA LEU A 15 -4.66 6.37 -5.86
C LEU A 15 -4.42 7.77 -6.45
N GLU A 16 -3.58 7.89 -7.48
CA GLU A 16 -3.17 9.17 -8.08
C GLU A 16 -4.36 10.08 -8.48
N PRO A 17 -5.45 9.56 -9.09
CA PRO A 17 -6.61 10.40 -9.43
C PRO A 17 -7.30 11.03 -8.21
N ASP A 18 -7.35 10.31 -7.08
CA ASP A 18 -7.93 10.83 -5.85
C ASP A 18 -6.98 11.79 -5.13
N VAL A 19 -5.66 11.60 -5.26
CA VAL A 19 -4.64 12.57 -4.80
C VAL A 19 -4.82 13.90 -5.53
N MET A 20 -4.85 13.90 -6.86
CA MET A 20 -5.05 15.12 -7.65
C MET A 20 -6.37 15.81 -7.30
N LYS A 21 -7.49 15.05 -7.27
CA LYS A 21 -8.81 15.60 -6.93
C LYS A 21 -8.87 16.19 -5.52
N PHE A 22 -8.16 15.61 -4.56
CA PHE A 22 -8.13 16.10 -3.19
C PHE A 22 -7.26 17.35 -3.05
N TYR A 23 -5.99 17.29 -3.48
CA TYR A 23 -5.02 18.37 -3.26
C TYR A 23 -5.18 19.56 -4.21
N GLU A 24 -5.55 19.33 -5.48
CA GLU A 24 -5.68 20.41 -6.47
C GLU A 24 -7.10 20.97 -6.53
N LYS A 25 -8.11 20.09 -6.40
CA LYS A 25 -9.53 20.44 -6.59
C LYS A 25 -10.34 20.53 -5.30
N GLY A 26 -9.73 20.28 -4.14
CA GLY A 26 -10.39 20.37 -2.84
C GLY A 26 -11.59 19.41 -2.65
N GLN A 27 -11.66 18.31 -3.41
CA GLN A 27 -12.82 17.41 -3.33
C GLN A 27 -12.80 16.52 -2.08
N SER A 28 -13.67 16.82 -1.11
CA SER A 28 -13.78 16.05 0.16
C SER A 28 -14.06 14.55 -0.03
N ALA A 29 -14.84 14.19 -1.04
CA ALA A 29 -15.12 12.78 -1.36
C ALA A 29 -13.86 12.03 -1.83
N ALA A 30 -12.97 12.70 -2.58
CA ALA A 30 -11.68 12.15 -2.98
C ALA A 30 -10.76 11.95 -1.76
N GLY A 31 -10.74 12.90 -0.82
CA GLY A 31 -10.03 12.72 0.45
C GLY A 31 -10.49 11.51 1.26
N THR A 32 -11.81 11.25 1.28
CA THR A 32 -12.36 10.06 1.95
C THR A 32 -11.91 8.75 1.29
N ARG A 33 -11.90 8.69 -0.05
CA ARG A 33 -11.42 7.53 -0.79
C ARG A 33 -9.92 7.35 -0.64
N LEU A 34 -9.14 8.42 -0.77
CA LEU A 34 -7.69 8.42 -0.58
C LEU A 34 -7.32 7.90 0.81
N ARG A 35 -7.99 8.36 1.88
CA ARG A 35 -7.74 7.88 3.25
C ARG A 35 -8.01 6.38 3.41
N LYS A 36 -9.09 5.87 2.81
CA LYS A 36 -9.39 4.42 2.80
C LYS A 36 -8.31 3.65 2.02
N GLY A 37 -7.94 4.14 0.83
CA GLY A 37 -6.86 3.58 0.03
C GLY A 37 -5.54 3.51 0.79
N LEU A 38 -5.13 4.59 1.44
CA LEU A 38 -3.90 4.62 2.26
C LEU A 38 -3.96 3.65 3.46
N SER A 39 -5.14 3.40 4.01
CA SER A 39 -5.31 2.40 5.07
C SER A 39 -5.09 0.97 4.55
N GLU A 40 -5.56 0.68 3.33
CA GLU A 40 -5.29 -0.61 2.67
C GLU A 40 -3.82 -0.74 2.27
N LEU A 41 -3.20 0.32 1.74
CA LEU A 41 -1.77 0.36 1.42
C LEU A 41 -0.92 0.02 2.64
N LYS A 42 -1.26 0.59 3.81
CA LYS A 42 -0.59 0.29 5.08
C LYS A 42 -0.68 -1.20 5.42
N LYS A 43 -1.84 -1.83 5.21
CA LYS A 43 -2.05 -3.26 5.47
C LYS A 43 -1.21 -4.11 4.52
N MET A 44 -1.25 -3.84 3.22
CA MET A 44 -0.43 -4.53 2.21
C MET A 44 1.06 -4.45 2.54
N ALA A 45 1.56 -3.26 2.93
CA ALA A 45 2.95 -3.08 3.33
C ALA A 45 3.29 -3.87 4.61
N GLN A 46 2.38 -3.93 5.57
CA GLN A 46 2.55 -4.71 6.78
C GLN A 46 2.63 -6.21 6.50
N ASP A 47 1.81 -6.72 5.58
CA ASP A 47 1.82 -8.13 5.18
C ASP A 47 3.17 -8.51 4.56
N ILE A 48 3.69 -7.67 3.64
CA ILE A 48 5.04 -7.86 3.06
C ILE A 48 6.11 -7.86 4.16
N ARG A 49 6.04 -6.95 5.13
CA ARG A 49 7.00 -6.91 6.24
C ARG A 49 6.95 -8.19 7.08
N ASN A 50 5.76 -8.70 7.35
CA ASN A 50 5.59 -9.94 8.11
C ASN A 50 6.17 -11.13 7.35
N ASP A 51 5.95 -11.23 6.04
CA ASP A 51 6.55 -12.27 5.21
C ASP A 51 8.09 -12.24 5.26
N VAL A 52 8.69 -11.05 5.15
CA VAL A 52 10.14 -10.87 5.27
C VAL A 52 10.64 -11.36 6.63
N GLN A 53 9.92 -11.03 7.71
CA GLN A 53 10.27 -11.47 9.05
C GLN A 53 10.14 -12.99 9.21
N ASN A 54 9.12 -13.61 8.62
CA ASN A 54 8.92 -15.05 8.64
C ASN A 54 10.06 -15.77 7.91
N ILE A 55 10.40 -15.35 6.68
CA ILE A 55 11.52 -15.91 5.90
C ILE A 55 12.84 -15.77 6.67
N LYS A 56 13.08 -14.61 7.31
CA LYS A 56 14.28 -14.41 8.14
C LYS A 56 14.32 -15.39 9.32
N THR A 57 13.17 -15.66 9.93
CA THR A 57 13.05 -16.55 11.08
C THR A 57 13.27 -18.00 10.65
N GLU A 58 12.61 -18.46 9.58
CA GLU A 58 12.78 -19.79 8.99
C GLU A 58 14.24 -20.10 8.66
N ARG A 59 14.97 -19.15 8.03
CA ARG A 59 16.40 -19.28 7.72
C ARG A 59 17.32 -19.37 8.93
N LYS A 60 16.87 -18.92 10.11
CA LYS A 60 17.66 -18.99 11.36
C LYS A 60 17.47 -20.33 12.07
N THR A 61 16.31 -20.97 11.88
CA THR A 61 15.95 -22.26 12.51
C THR A 61 16.37 -23.48 11.70
N ASN A 62 16.69 -23.31 10.41
CA ASN A 62 17.34 -24.32 9.57
C ASN A 62 18.86 -24.15 9.59
#